data_AF-A0A9B0UF97-F1
#
_entry.id   AF-A0A9B0UF97-F1
#
_cell.length_a   1.000
_cell.length_b   1.000
_cell.length_c   1.000
_cell.angle_alpha   90.00
_cell.angle_beta   90.00
_cell.angle_gamma   90.00
#
_symmetry.space_group_name_H-M   'P 1'
#
loop_
_entity.id
_entity.type
_entity.pdbx_description
1 polymer ?
#
loop_
_entity_poly.entity_id
_entity_poly.type
_entity_poly.pdbx_seq_one_letter_code
_entity_poly.pdbx_strand_id
1 'polypeptide(L)'
;IVLVNFLEDGSMSVTGVMGHAIRTVEIVNDGDQRVSEKLIHLFTSGDCQAYSPEDLVKRKNSLKAWLEKNHIPVTEQGESQQTICVAQVLTIEPPYGPENCISSNEIILSRVQDLIQGHLTASQ
;
A
#
# COMPACT_ATOMS: atom_id res chain seq x y z
N ILE A 1 4.30 17.06 -6.69
CA ILE A 1 5.57 17.23 -5.93
C ILE A 1 5.22 17.45 -4.47
N VAL A 2 5.95 16.84 -3.55
CA VAL A 2 5.78 17.06 -2.11
C VAL A 2 6.99 17.84 -1.59
N LEU A 3 6.75 18.98 -0.96
CA LEU A 3 7.77 19.77 -0.28
C LEU A 3 7.68 19.49 1.21
N VAL A 4 8.81 19.12 1.82
CA VAL A 4 8.91 18.86 3.25
C VAL A 4 9.89 19.88 3.84
N ASN A 5 9.44 20.59 4.87
CA ASN A 5 10.27 21.56 5.59
C ASN A 5 10.34 21.18 7.08
N PHE A 6 11.56 21.02 7.57
CA PHE A 6 11.86 20.69 8.97
C PHE A 6 12.16 21.99 9.71
N LEU A 7 11.29 22.36 10.65
CA LEU A 7 11.41 23.60 11.42
C LEU A 7 12.33 23.39 12.64
N GLU A 8 12.95 24.48 13.11
CA GLU A 8 13.92 24.45 14.22
C GLU A 8 13.30 24.02 15.57
N ASP A 9 11.98 24.18 15.71
CA ASP A 9 11.20 23.73 16.87
C ASP A 9 10.94 22.21 16.88
N GLY A 10 11.45 21.49 15.88
CA GLY A 10 11.26 20.05 15.72
C GLY A 10 9.96 19.67 15.03
N SER A 11 9.13 20.65 14.64
CA SER A 11 7.92 20.40 13.85
C SER A 11 8.24 20.26 12.34
N MET A 12 7.31 19.66 11.61
CA MET A 12 7.42 19.45 10.17
C MET A 12 6.22 20.06 9.46
N SER A 13 6.48 20.75 8.35
CA SER A 13 5.43 21.19 7.41
C SER A 13 5.56 20.47 6.08
N VAL A 14 4.43 20.01 5.55
CA VAL A 14 4.35 19.27 4.27
C VAL A 14 3.41 20.00 3.34
N THR A 15 3.88 20.33 2.14
CA THR A 15 3.10 21.04 1.13
C THR A 15 3.03 20.24 -0.16
N GLY A 16 1.83 19.92 -0.62
CA GLY A 16 1.58 19.27 -1.91
C GLY A 16 1.45 20.29 -3.04
N VAL A 17 2.28 20.17 -4.07
CA VAL A 17 2.20 20.99 -5.29
C VAL A 17 1.76 20.12 -6.46
N MET A 18 0.67 20.53 -7.11
CA MET A 18 0.09 19.84 -8.26
C MET A 18 1.01 19.96 -9.49
N GLY A 19 1.14 18.86 -10.26
CA GLY A 19 2.05 18.76 -11.42
C GLY A 19 1.94 19.91 -12.43
N HIS A 20 0.72 20.37 -12.70
CA HIS A 20 0.45 21.44 -13.67
C HIS A 20 0.96 22.83 -13.23
N ALA A 21 1.21 23.04 -11.94
CA ALA A 21 1.70 24.30 -11.40
C ALA A 21 3.23 24.40 -11.44
N ILE A 22 3.94 23.33 -11.81
CA ILE A 22 5.40 23.26 -11.82
C ILE A 22 5.91 23.44 -13.25
N ARG A 23 6.82 24.40 -13.44
CA ARG A 23 7.46 24.64 -14.75
C ARG A 23 8.80 23.93 -14.88
N THR A 24 9.62 23.99 -13.82
CA THR A 24 10.98 23.43 -13.78
C THR A 24 11.34 23.05 -12.35
N VAL A 25 12.19 22.04 -12.21
CA VAL A 25 12.78 21.58 -10.94
C VAL A 25 14.27 21.39 -11.18
N GLU A 26 15.09 22.00 -10.34
CA GLU A 26 16.55 21.89 -10.43
C GLU A 26 17.12 21.49 -9.07
N ILE A 27 18.14 20.65 -9.08
CA ILE A 27 18.84 20.22 -7.87
C ILE A 27 19.91 21.27 -7.57
N VAL A 28 19.66 22.07 -6.53
CA VAL A 28 20.59 23.13 -6.10
C VAL A 28 21.63 22.59 -5.11
N ASN A 29 21.29 21.53 -4.37
CA ASN A 29 22.17 20.85 -3.42
C ASN A 29 21.69 19.40 -3.22
N ASP A 30 22.61 18.45 -3.02
CA ASP A 30 22.29 17.04 -2.78
C ASP A 30 21.73 16.81 -1.36
N GLY A 31 21.84 17.81 -0.48
CA GLY A 31 21.30 17.79 0.87
C GLY A 31 22.17 17.03 1.88
N ASP A 32 21.95 17.28 3.16
CA ASP A 32 22.71 16.63 4.23
C ASP A 32 22.18 15.21 4.51
N GLN A 33 23.09 14.29 4.84
CA GLN A 33 22.78 12.90 5.26
C GLN A 33 21.62 12.83 6.28
N ARG A 34 21.61 13.77 7.24
CA ARG A 34 20.60 13.86 8.30
C ARG A 34 19.19 14.18 7.77
N VAL A 35 19.09 14.98 6.72
CA VAL A 35 17.81 15.33 6.08
C VAL A 35 17.29 14.14 5.29
N SER A 36 18.18 13.44 4.58
CA SER A 36 17.86 12.19 3.88
C SER A 36 17.34 11.11 4.83
N GLU A 37 17.98 10.90 5.99
CA GLU A 37 17.50 9.95 7.01
C GLU A 37 16.10 10.31 7.55
N LYS A 38 15.85 11.60 7.82
CA LYS A 38 14.52 12.05 8.26
C LYS A 38 13.46 11.86 7.17
N LEU A 39 13.79 12.16 5.91
CA LEU A 39 12.90 11.93 4.76
C LEU A 39 12.60 10.43 4.60
N ILE A 40 13.63 9.57 4.67
CA ILE A 40 13.45 8.12 4.62
C ILE A 40 12.51 7.68 5.74
N HIS A 41 12.72 8.13 6.97
CA HIS A 41 11.83 7.78 8.07
C HIS A 41 10.39 8.22 7.82
N LEU A 42 10.16 9.43 7.30
CA LEU A 42 8.81 9.92 6.99
C LEU A 42 8.08 9.10 5.92
N PHE A 43 8.79 8.70 4.86
CA PHE A 43 8.22 7.90 3.78
C PHE A 43 8.22 6.39 4.07
N THR A 44 8.96 5.95 5.09
CA THR A 44 9.01 4.55 5.56
C THR A 44 8.07 4.33 6.76
N SER A 45 7.58 5.39 7.40
CA SER A 45 6.59 5.35 8.49
C SER A 45 5.16 5.09 7.99
N GLY A 46 5.00 4.09 7.13
CA GLY A 46 3.77 3.31 7.08
C GLY A 46 4.05 1.98 7.76
N ASP A 47 3.04 1.30 8.29
CA ASP A 47 3.11 -0.10 8.74
C ASP A 47 3.43 -1.08 7.58
N CYS A 48 4.47 -0.79 6.80
CA CYS A 48 5.24 -1.79 6.10
C CYS A 48 5.95 -2.61 7.19
N GLN A 49 5.18 -3.41 7.93
CA GLN A 49 5.70 -4.64 8.51
C GLN A 49 6.55 -5.24 7.41
N ALA A 50 7.86 -5.36 7.64
CA ALA A 50 8.77 -6.01 6.72
C ALA A 50 8.33 -7.47 6.65
N TYR A 51 7.32 -7.75 5.83
CA TYR A 51 6.79 -9.08 5.68
C TYR A 51 7.88 -9.90 5.01
N SER A 52 8.31 -10.94 5.72
CA SER A 52 9.21 -11.92 5.11
C SER A 52 8.52 -12.49 3.87
N PRO A 53 9.26 -12.86 2.83
CA PRO A 53 8.66 -13.48 1.64
C PRO A 53 7.82 -14.72 2.01
N GLU A 54 8.23 -15.46 3.04
CA GLU A 54 7.49 -16.60 3.61
C GLU A 54 6.14 -16.18 4.20
N ASP A 55 6.10 -15.07 4.94
CA ASP A 55 4.87 -14.53 5.53
C ASP A 55 3.90 -14.05 4.45
N LEU A 56 4.41 -13.40 3.40
CA LEU A 56 3.60 -12.98 2.25
C LEU A 56 2.97 -14.18 1.54
N VAL A 57 3.72 -15.27 1.35
CA VAL A 57 3.20 -16.50 0.72
C VAL A 57 2.12 -17.14 1.61
N LYS A 58 2.36 -17.21 2.93
CA LYS A 58 1.38 -17.74 3.88
C LYS A 58 0.10 -16.93 3.86
N ARG A 59 0.21 -15.59 3.90
CA ARG A 59 -0.94 -14.67 3.89
C ARG A 59 -1.71 -14.75 2.58
N LYS A 60 -1.01 -14.80 1.44
CA LYS A 60 -1.59 -15.04 0.10
C LYS A 60 -2.43 -16.31 0.09
N ASN A 61 -1.84 -17.43 0.53
CA ASN A 61 -2.50 -18.73 0.52
C ASN A 61 -3.70 -18.80 1.47
N SER A 62 -3.57 -18.22 2.68
CA SER A 62 -4.68 -18.12 3.63
C SER A 62 -5.83 -17.28 3.07
N LEU A 63 -5.54 -16.12 2.48
CA LEU A 63 -6.55 -15.25 1.89
C LEU A 63 -7.24 -15.93 0.69
N LYS A 64 -6.47 -16.57 -0.19
CA LYS A 64 -7.01 -17.34 -1.32
C LYS A 64 -7.96 -18.44 -0.85
N ALA A 65 -7.53 -19.27 0.10
CA ALA A 65 -8.35 -20.34 0.65
C ALA A 65 -9.62 -19.80 1.33
N TRP A 66 -9.53 -18.66 2.00
CA TRP A 66 -10.68 -18.02 2.62
C TRP A 66 -11.67 -17.49 1.58
N LEU A 67 -11.20 -16.85 0.51
CA LEU A 67 -12.05 -16.36 -0.59
C LEU A 67 -12.75 -17.53 -1.30
N GLU A 68 -12.03 -18.62 -1.59
CA GLU A 68 -12.60 -19.84 -2.17
C GLU A 68 -13.67 -20.47 -1.25
N LYS A 69 -13.41 -20.51 0.07
CA LYS A 69 -14.36 -20.99 1.08
C LYS A 69 -15.63 -20.13 1.14
N ASN A 70 -15.53 -18.85 0.85
CA ASN A 70 -16.67 -17.93 0.78
C ASN A 70 -17.35 -17.92 -0.61
N HIS A 71 -17.03 -18.89 -1.49
CA HIS A 71 -17.54 -19.01 -2.85
C HIS A 71 -17.23 -17.78 -3.73
N ILE A 72 -16.13 -17.09 -3.44
CA ILE A 72 -15.67 -15.95 -4.23
C ILE A 72 -14.64 -16.47 -5.25
N PRO A 73 -14.87 -16.29 -6.57
CA PRO A 73 -13.94 -16.77 -7.58
C PRO A 73 -12.65 -15.96 -7.55
N VAL A 74 -11.51 -16.63 -7.44
CA VAL A 74 -10.19 -16.00 -7.38
C VAL A 74 -9.27 -16.57 -8.46
N THR A 75 -8.45 -15.70 -9.03
CA THR A 75 -7.45 -16.04 -10.06
C THR A 75 -6.15 -15.32 -9.73
N GLU A 76 -5.00 -15.91 -10.05
CA GLU A 76 -3.71 -15.27 -9.84
C GLU A 76 -3.30 -14.54 -11.13
N GLN A 77 -2.87 -13.28 -11.01
CA GLN A 77 -2.50 -12.42 -12.13
C GLN A 77 -1.15 -11.71 -11.87
N GLY A 78 -0.51 -11.26 -12.94
CA GLY A 78 0.81 -10.63 -12.94
C GLY A 78 1.96 -11.59 -13.28
N GLU A 79 3.09 -11.04 -13.76
CA GLU A 79 4.28 -11.82 -14.16
C GLU A 79 4.84 -12.67 -13.02
N SER A 80 4.68 -12.21 -11.78
CA SER A 80 5.15 -12.88 -10.56
C SER A 80 4.04 -13.69 -9.85
N GLN A 81 2.82 -13.74 -10.40
CA GLN A 81 1.63 -14.34 -9.77
C GLN A 81 1.39 -13.86 -8.33
N GLN A 82 1.85 -12.66 -7.97
CA GLN A 82 1.69 -12.10 -6.63
C GLN A 82 0.36 -11.35 -6.46
N THR A 83 -0.33 -11.01 -7.54
CA THR A 83 -1.61 -10.29 -7.45
C THR A 83 -2.76 -11.28 -7.50
N ILE A 84 -3.70 -11.18 -6.54
CA ILE A 84 -4.92 -11.98 -6.53
C ILE A 84 -6.03 -11.17 -7.19
N CYS A 85 -6.62 -11.70 -8.25
CA CYS A 85 -7.75 -11.11 -8.94
C CYS A 85 -9.04 -11.80 -8.51
N VAL A 86 -9.89 -11.05 -7.83
CA VAL A 86 -11.19 -11.46 -7.29
C VAL A 86 -12.27 -11.16 -8.32
N ALA A 87 -12.95 -12.20 -8.80
CA ALA A 87 -14.06 -12.12 -9.73
C ALA A 87 -13.81 -11.27 -11.00
N GLN A 88 -12.54 -11.11 -11.41
CA GLN A 88 -12.09 -10.28 -12.54
C GLN A 88 -12.41 -8.77 -12.42
N VAL A 89 -12.86 -8.32 -11.24
CA VAL A 89 -13.30 -6.93 -11.01
C VAL A 89 -12.48 -6.20 -9.95
N LEU A 90 -11.72 -6.94 -9.14
CA LEU A 90 -10.90 -6.40 -8.07
C LEU A 90 -9.56 -7.13 -8.02
N THR A 91 -8.48 -6.39 -7.87
CA THR A 91 -7.12 -6.89 -7.68
C THR A 91 -6.66 -6.61 -6.25
N ILE A 92 -6.01 -7.59 -5.63
CA ILE A 92 -5.40 -7.48 -4.30
C ILE A 92 -3.89 -7.64 -4.47
N GLU A 93 -3.15 -6.63 -4.05
CA GLU A 93 -1.69 -6.61 -4.12
C GLU A 93 -1.06 -6.93 -2.75
N PRO A 94 0.19 -7.42 -2.71
CA PRO A 94 0.94 -7.53 -1.47
C PRO A 94 1.00 -6.17 -0.74
N PRO A 95 0.85 -6.11 0.60
CA PRO A 95 0.85 -7.21 1.57
C PRO A 95 -0.50 -7.93 1.82
N TYR A 96 -1.46 -7.86 0.90
CA TYR A 96 -2.77 -8.53 0.99
C TYR A 96 -3.64 -8.06 2.17
N GLY A 97 -3.46 -6.80 2.59
CA GLY A 97 -4.34 -6.11 3.53
C GLY A 97 -5.57 -5.50 2.84
N PRO A 98 -6.57 -5.04 3.62
CA PRO A 98 -7.78 -4.41 3.09
C PRO A 98 -7.44 -3.10 2.33
N GLU A 99 -6.45 -2.32 2.77
CA GLU A 99 -6.01 -1.14 2.02
C GLU A 99 -5.33 -1.45 0.68
N ASN A 100 -4.94 -2.69 0.42
CA ASN A 100 -4.22 -3.10 -0.79
C ASN A 100 -5.14 -3.69 -1.87
N CYS A 101 -6.43 -3.38 -1.78
CA CYS A 101 -7.44 -3.75 -2.77
C CYS A 101 -7.62 -2.62 -3.78
N ILE A 102 -7.68 -2.96 -5.06
CA ILE A 102 -7.84 -2.02 -6.17
C ILE A 102 -9.02 -2.49 -7.02
N SER A 103 -10.00 -1.60 -7.23
CA SER A 103 -11.12 -1.85 -8.12
C SER A 103 -11.62 -0.54 -8.72
N SER A 104 -12.18 -0.60 -9.92
CA SER A 104 -12.90 0.52 -10.52
C SER A 104 -14.31 0.70 -9.94
N ASN A 105 -14.79 -0.23 -9.11
CA ASN A 105 -16.11 -0.17 -8.48
C ASN A 105 -15.96 -0.06 -6.96
N GLU A 106 -16.23 1.13 -6.42
CA GLU A 106 -16.09 1.46 -4.99
C GLU A 106 -17.02 0.64 -4.08
N ILE A 107 -18.19 0.23 -4.58
CA ILE A 107 -19.12 -0.62 -3.82
C ILE A 107 -18.53 -2.02 -3.64
N ILE A 108 -17.90 -2.56 -4.69
CA ILE A 108 -17.25 -3.88 -4.62
C ILE A 108 -15.99 -3.79 -3.76
N LEU A 109 -15.23 -2.70 -3.90
CA LEU A 109 -14.03 -2.43 -3.11
C LEU A 109 -14.33 -2.47 -1.61
N SER A 110 -15.25 -1.63 -1.14
CA SER A 110 -15.60 -1.56 0.29
C SER A 110 -16.05 -2.92 0.84
N ARG A 111 -16.88 -3.65 0.08
CA ARG A 111 -17.36 -4.96 0.51
C ARG A 111 -16.26 -6.01 0.62
N VAL A 112 -15.29 -6.01 -0.30
CA VAL A 112 -14.14 -6.92 -0.23
C VAL A 112 -13.19 -6.52 0.90
N GLN A 113 -13.01 -5.22 1.14
CA GLN A 113 -12.24 -4.72 2.28
C GLN A 113 -12.85 -5.18 3.62
N ASP A 114 -14.17 -5.08 3.77
CA ASP A 114 -14.89 -5.57 4.96
C ASP A 114 -14.73 -7.08 5.14
N LEU A 115 -14.78 -7.85 4.05
CA LEU A 115 -14.57 -9.29 4.05
C LEU A 115 -13.15 -9.66 4.52
N ILE A 116 -12.13 -8.98 4.00
CA ILE A 116 -10.72 -9.18 4.39
C ILE A 116 -10.50 -8.77 5.84
N GLN A 117 -11.07 -7.63 6.26
CA GLN A 117 -11.01 -7.17 7.65
C GLN A 117 -11.62 -8.21 8.59
N GLY A 118 -12.78 -8.78 8.23
CA GLY A 118 -13.41 -9.87 8.96
C GLY A 118 -12.49 -11.09 9.13
N HIS A 119 -11.81 -11.51 8.06
CA HIS A 119 -10.84 -12.61 8.11
C HIS A 119 -9.64 -12.32 9.04
N LEU A 120 -9.11 -11.09 8.99
CA LEU A 120 -8.00 -10.67 9.85
C LEU A 120 -8.40 -10.63 11.32
N THR A 121 -9.61 -10.17 11.63
CA THR A 121 -10.13 -10.16 13.02
C THR A 121 -10.48 -11.57 13.54
N ALA A 122 -10.92 -12.48 12.68
CA ALA A 122 -11.24 -13.87 13.05
C ALA A 122 -9.99 -14.77 13.20
N SER A 123 -8.82 -14.31 12.74
CA SER A 123 -7.55 -15.02 12.83
C SER A 123 -6.68 -14.60 14.03
N GLN A 124 -7.20 -13.73 14.91
CA GLN A 124 -6.57 -13.35 16.20
C GLN A 124 -7.00 -14.26 17.35
#